data_AF-A0AAW6NFG5-F1
#
_entry.id   AF-A0AAW6NFG5-F1
#
_cell.length_a   1.000
_cell.length_b   1.000
_cell.length_c   1.000
_cell.angle_alpha   90.00
_cell.angle_beta   90.00
_cell.angle_gamma   90.00
#
_symmetry.space_group_name_H-M   'P 1'
#
loop_
_entity.id
_entity.type
_entity.pdbx_description
1 polymer ?
#
loop_
_entity_poly.entity_id
_entity_poly.type
_entity_poly.pdbx_seq_one_letter_code
_entity_poly.pdbx_strand_id
1 'polypeptide(L)'
;MSDVAFAEWFVDEIMPEMHPIPRRELMRVECLRNTKSARAYLKHFGFEVTSDQGQVMSLFWLLGPNLFEIEPFKAIFEDRETPAETRVNALWDADDAAWHRAEVNCDDRYWHPRLVSGNVLDLKAYSDMTKAELDAPIDEDETDPWSQFHDND
;
A
#
# COMPACT_ATOMS: atom_id res chain seq x y z
N MET A 1 8.97 6.53 -11.55
CA MET A 1 7.54 6.49 -11.91
C MET A 1 6.77 7.17 -10.80
N SER A 2 5.87 8.11 -11.10
CA SER A 2 5.03 8.80 -10.09
C SER A 2 4.05 7.83 -9.42
N ASP A 3 3.49 8.22 -8.28
CA ASP A 3 2.57 7.36 -7.50
C ASP A 3 1.25 7.14 -8.22
N VAL A 4 0.77 8.17 -8.93
CA VAL A 4 -0.38 8.06 -9.84
C VAL A 4 -0.11 7.06 -10.95
N ALA A 5 1.01 7.18 -11.66
CA ALA A 5 1.34 6.28 -12.77
C ALA A 5 1.55 4.83 -12.30
N PHE A 6 2.12 4.64 -11.10
CA PHE A 6 2.25 3.30 -10.51
C PHE A 6 0.90 2.69 -10.16
N ALA A 7 0.00 3.46 -9.54
CA ALA A 7 -1.33 2.98 -9.21
C ALA A 7 -2.11 2.60 -10.47
N GLU A 8 -2.07 3.44 -11.51
CA GLU A 8 -2.70 3.14 -12.81
C GLU A 8 -2.13 1.88 -13.45
N TRP A 9 -0.80 1.78 -13.55
CA TRP A 9 -0.12 0.59 -14.06
C TRP A 9 -0.52 -0.67 -13.29
N PHE A 10 -0.42 -0.66 -11.96
CA PHE A 10 -0.72 -1.84 -11.15
C PHE A 10 -2.19 -2.24 -11.24
N VAL A 11 -3.11 -1.28 -11.12
CA VAL A 11 -4.55 -1.53 -11.08
C VAL A 11 -5.10 -1.95 -12.45
N ASP A 12 -4.55 -1.45 -13.55
CA ASP A 12 -5.04 -1.77 -14.88
C ASP A 12 -4.31 -2.94 -15.54
N GLU A 13 -3.03 -3.18 -15.23
CA GLU A 13 -2.25 -4.27 -15.85
C GLU A 13 -2.09 -5.50 -14.94
N ILE A 14 -1.91 -5.34 -13.63
CA ILE A 14 -1.59 -6.47 -12.72
C ILE A 14 -2.84 -6.99 -12.01
N MET A 15 -3.64 -6.09 -11.46
CA MET A 15 -4.79 -6.44 -10.63
C MET A 15 -5.85 -7.29 -11.34
N PRO A 16 -6.17 -7.10 -12.65
CA PRO A 16 -7.18 -7.93 -13.32
C PRO A 16 -6.81 -9.41 -13.37
N GLU A 17 -5.52 -9.73 -13.42
CA GLU A 17 -5.02 -11.11 -13.46
C GLU A 17 -4.79 -11.67 -12.05
N MET A 18 -4.13 -10.90 -11.18
CA MET A 18 -3.68 -11.37 -9.86
C MET A 18 -4.70 -11.20 -8.74
N HIS A 19 -5.57 -10.18 -8.83
CA HIS A 19 -6.55 -9.86 -7.79
C HIS A 19 -7.93 -9.52 -8.40
N PRO A 20 -8.54 -10.46 -9.16
CA PRO A 20 -9.78 -10.20 -9.89
C PRO A 20 -11.00 -9.99 -8.98
N ILE A 21 -10.91 -10.39 -7.71
CA ILE A 21 -11.98 -10.19 -6.72
C ILE A 21 -11.98 -8.73 -6.24
N PRO A 22 -10.89 -8.19 -5.64
CA PRO A 22 -10.82 -6.75 -5.31
C PRO A 22 -11.17 -5.84 -6.48
N ARG A 23 -10.72 -6.14 -7.70
CA ARG A 23 -11.05 -5.35 -8.90
C ARG A 23 -12.54 -5.30 -9.23
N ARG A 24 -13.28 -6.34 -8.87
CA ARG A 24 -14.71 -6.47 -9.16
C ARG A 24 -15.57 -5.91 -8.02
N GLU A 25 -15.13 -6.13 -6.80
CA GLU A 25 -15.86 -5.77 -5.60
C GLU A 25 -15.61 -4.32 -5.18
N LEU A 26 -14.41 -3.80 -5.45
CA LEU A 26 -14.07 -2.40 -5.27
C LEU A 26 -14.14 -1.68 -6.62
N MET A 27 -14.58 -0.42 -6.57
CA MET A 27 -14.55 0.43 -7.75
C MET A 27 -13.11 0.70 -8.17
N ARG A 28 -12.86 0.85 -9.48
CA ARG A 28 -11.51 1.15 -10.01
C ARG A 28 -10.81 2.29 -9.28
N VAL A 29 -11.54 3.37 -9.00
CA VAL A 29 -11.02 4.55 -8.32
C VAL A 29 -10.55 4.22 -6.90
N GLU A 30 -11.26 3.34 -6.20
CA GLU A 30 -10.86 2.91 -4.86
C GLU A 30 -9.58 2.06 -4.90
N CYS A 31 -9.47 1.13 -5.86
CA CYS A 31 -8.23 0.38 -6.09
C CYS A 31 -7.04 1.32 -6.36
N LEU A 32 -7.25 2.37 -7.16
CA LEU A 32 -6.21 3.36 -7.47
C LEU A 32 -5.77 4.14 -6.22
N ARG A 33 -6.73 4.62 -5.43
CA ARG A 33 -6.47 5.35 -4.18
C ARG A 33 -5.71 4.49 -3.18
N ASN A 34 -6.17 3.26 -2.96
CA ASN A 34 -5.55 2.32 -2.02
C ASN A 34 -4.13 1.95 -2.46
N THR A 35 -3.94 1.64 -3.75
CA THR A 35 -2.61 1.33 -4.31
C THR A 35 -1.66 2.52 -4.22
N LYS A 36 -2.11 3.73 -4.58
CA LYS A 36 -1.31 4.97 -4.48
C LYS A 36 -0.86 5.20 -3.03
N SER A 37 -1.80 5.11 -2.10
CA SER A 37 -1.60 5.33 -0.67
C SER A 37 -0.61 4.31 -0.07
N ALA A 38 -0.84 3.01 -0.30
CA ALA A 38 -0.01 1.95 0.26
C ALA A 38 1.41 1.92 -0.33
N ARG A 39 1.63 2.50 -1.52
CA ARG A 39 2.98 2.60 -2.11
C ARG A 39 3.96 3.38 -1.22
N ALA A 40 3.47 4.30 -0.38
CA ALA A 40 4.30 5.03 0.55
C ALA A 40 5.04 4.11 1.54
N TYR A 41 4.40 3.01 1.99
CA TYR A 41 5.07 1.99 2.81
C TYR A 41 6.20 1.30 2.05
N LEU A 42 6.00 0.98 0.77
CA LEU A 42 7.01 0.29 -0.04
C LEU A 42 8.29 1.13 -0.15
N LYS A 43 8.14 2.43 -0.42
CA LYS A 43 9.26 3.38 -0.40
C LYS A 43 9.89 3.49 0.98
N HIS A 44 9.07 3.61 2.03
CA HIS A 44 9.56 3.64 3.40
C HIS A 44 10.45 2.42 3.71
N PHE A 45 10.06 1.22 3.28
CA PHE A 45 10.82 -0.03 3.45
C PHE A 45 11.95 -0.27 2.44
N GLY A 46 12.24 0.71 1.59
CA GLY A 46 13.39 0.70 0.68
C GLY A 46 13.19 -0.19 -0.54
N PHE A 47 11.95 -0.52 -0.90
CA PHE A 47 11.63 -1.11 -2.19
C PHE A 47 11.52 0.01 -3.21
N GLU A 48 12.62 0.36 -3.87
CA GLU A 48 12.68 1.51 -4.80
C GLU A 48 12.37 1.13 -6.26
N VAL A 49 12.58 -0.14 -6.63
CA VAL A 49 12.40 -0.63 -7.99
C VAL A 49 10.91 -0.94 -8.23
N THR A 50 10.36 -0.45 -9.34
CA THR A 50 8.93 -0.61 -9.69
C THR A 50 8.46 -2.07 -9.70
N SER A 51 9.28 -3.00 -10.22
CA SER A 51 8.95 -4.42 -10.25
C SER A 51 8.81 -5.02 -8.85
N ASP A 52 9.75 -4.68 -7.97
CA ASP A 52 9.76 -5.14 -6.58
C ASP A 52 8.56 -4.57 -5.82
N GLN A 53 8.30 -3.26 -6.02
CA GLN A 53 7.12 -2.61 -5.47
C GLN A 53 5.82 -3.28 -5.95
N GLY A 54 5.72 -3.64 -7.23
CA GLY A 54 4.58 -4.36 -7.77
C GLY A 54 4.37 -5.70 -7.07
N GLN A 55 5.42 -6.49 -6.90
CA GLN A 55 5.32 -7.79 -6.21
C GLN A 55 4.88 -7.65 -4.75
N VAL A 56 5.42 -6.69 -4.00
CA VAL A 56 5.02 -6.47 -2.61
C VAL A 56 3.63 -5.85 -2.52
N MET A 57 3.25 -4.98 -3.46
CA MET A 57 1.88 -4.46 -3.56
C MET A 57 0.86 -5.59 -3.77
N SER A 58 1.19 -6.61 -4.57
CA SER A 58 0.35 -7.80 -4.70
C SER A 58 0.17 -8.53 -3.37
N LEU A 59 1.20 -8.60 -2.53
CA LEU A 59 1.07 -9.14 -1.17
C LEU A 59 0.18 -8.27 -0.29
N PHE A 60 0.25 -6.94 -0.39
CA PHE A 60 -0.67 -6.05 0.35
C PHE A 60 -2.12 -6.26 -0.07
N TRP A 61 -2.40 -6.48 -1.35
CA TRP A 61 -3.76 -6.80 -1.81
C TRP A 61 -4.24 -8.20 -1.41
N LEU A 62 -3.34 -9.12 -1.06
CA LEU A 62 -3.68 -10.46 -0.57
C LEU A 62 -3.83 -10.52 0.96
N LEU A 63 -2.96 -9.82 1.68
CA LEU A 63 -2.74 -10.01 3.12
C LEU A 63 -2.93 -8.73 3.95
N GLY A 64 -3.22 -7.61 3.31
CA GLY A 64 -3.32 -6.30 3.93
C GLY A 64 -2.00 -5.52 3.93
N PRO A 65 -2.03 -4.17 3.89
CA PRO A 65 -0.81 -3.37 3.91
C PRO A 65 -0.08 -3.43 5.25
N ASN A 66 -0.75 -3.84 6.34
CA ASN A 66 -0.15 -4.00 7.65
C ASN A 66 0.76 -5.25 7.77
N LEU A 67 1.04 -5.95 6.67
CA LEU A 67 1.93 -7.11 6.63
C LEU A 67 3.28 -6.85 7.32
N PHE A 68 3.81 -5.63 7.22
CA PHE A 68 5.06 -5.22 7.86
C PHE A 68 5.01 -5.18 9.40
N GLU A 69 3.84 -5.31 10.02
CA GLU A 69 3.69 -5.42 11.48
C GLU A 69 3.69 -6.88 11.97
N ILE A 70 3.65 -7.86 11.06
CA ILE A 70 3.36 -9.26 11.37
C ILE A 70 4.63 -10.10 11.21
N GLU A 71 5.04 -10.81 12.26
CA GLU A 71 6.16 -11.76 12.17
C GLU A 71 5.78 -13.01 11.36
N PRO A 72 6.65 -13.50 10.44
CA PRO A 72 8.04 -13.09 10.22
C PRO A 72 8.25 -11.96 9.19
N PHE A 73 7.20 -11.50 8.52
CA PHE A 73 7.29 -10.48 7.46
C PHE A 73 7.92 -9.18 7.98
N LYS A 74 7.57 -8.76 9.20
CA LYS A 74 8.16 -7.60 9.87
C LYS A 74 9.69 -7.60 9.81
N ALA A 75 10.32 -8.70 10.22
CA ALA A 75 11.77 -8.82 10.17
C ALA A 75 12.34 -8.66 8.74
N ILE A 76 11.62 -9.14 7.73
CA ILE A 76 12.01 -8.99 6.31
C ILE A 76 11.87 -7.53 5.86
N PHE A 77 10.80 -6.84 6.23
CA PHE A 77 10.60 -5.42 5.91
C PHE A 77 11.63 -4.51 6.61
N GLU A 78 11.98 -4.82 7.86
CA GLU A 78 12.94 -4.05 8.66
C GLU A 78 14.42 -4.30 8.27
N ASP A 79 14.73 -5.45 7.66
CA ASP A 79 16.08 -5.73 7.15
C ASP A 79 16.44 -4.80 5.99
N ARG A 80 17.35 -3.85 6.22
CA ARG A 80 17.84 -2.90 5.20
C ARG A 80 19.17 -3.32 4.57
N GLU A 81 19.82 -4.33 5.12
CA GLU A 81 21.12 -4.80 4.65
C GLU A 81 20.96 -5.79 3.48
N THR A 82 19.85 -6.54 3.46
CA THR A 82 19.55 -7.47 2.38
C THR A 82 18.95 -6.75 1.16
N PRO A 83 19.44 -7.04 -0.07
CA PRO A 83 18.90 -6.45 -1.29
C PRO A 83 17.38 -6.63 -1.43
N ALA A 84 16.69 -5.60 -1.95
CA ALA A 84 15.24 -5.56 -2.07
C ALA A 84 14.67 -6.80 -2.78
N GLU A 85 15.23 -7.21 -3.93
CA GLU A 85 14.84 -8.41 -4.67
C GLU A 85 14.89 -9.68 -3.80
N THR A 86 15.94 -9.86 -3.00
CA THR A 86 16.06 -11.01 -2.09
C THR A 86 15.01 -10.98 -0.99
N ARG A 87 14.70 -9.78 -0.47
CA ARG A 87 13.61 -9.60 0.51
C ARG A 87 12.25 -9.90 -0.10
N VAL A 88 11.99 -9.48 -1.34
CA VAL A 88 10.75 -9.81 -2.07
C VAL A 88 10.57 -11.33 -2.18
N ASN A 89 11.61 -12.05 -2.60
CA ASN A 89 11.55 -13.52 -2.66
C ASN A 89 11.26 -14.13 -1.29
N ALA A 90 11.93 -13.65 -0.23
CA ALA A 90 11.69 -14.11 1.13
C ALA A 90 10.25 -13.85 1.63
N LEU A 91 9.61 -12.75 1.20
CA LEU A 91 8.20 -12.49 1.52
C LEU A 91 7.28 -13.53 0.85
N TRP A 92 7.55 -13.91 -0.39
CA TRP A 92 6.77 -14.94 -1.10
C TRP A 92 7.04 -16.36 -0.60
N ASP A 93 8.27 -16.64 -0.18
CA ASP A 93 8.71 -17.95 0.32
C ASP A 93 8.34 -18.20 1.81
N ALA A 94 7.64 -17.26 2.44
CA ALA A 94 7.14 -17.43 3.80
C ALA A 94 6.24 -18.68 3.91
N ASP A 95 6.28 -19.37 5.06
CA ASP A 95 5.53 -20.61 5.24
C ASP A 95 4.01 -20.39 5.40
N ASP A 96 3.22 -21.46 5.21
CA ASP A 96 1.76 -21.41 5.30
C ASP A 96 1.26 -20.84 6.64
N ALA A 97 2.00 -21.05 7.73
CA ALA A 97 1.62 -20.55 9.05
C ALA A 97 1.80 -19.03 9.16
N ALA A 98 2.86 -18.49 8.56
CA ALA A 98 3.07 -17.05 8.39
C ALA A 98 1.97 -16.44 7.53
N TRP A 99 1.68 -17.03 6.36
CA TRP A 99 0.60 -16.59 5.47
C TRP A 99 -0.76 -16.55 6.17
N HIS A 100 -1.13 -17.63 6.85
CA HIS A 100 -2.39 -17.70 7.60
C HIS A 100 -2.45 -16.65 8.73
N ARG A 101 -1.34 -16.42 9.44
CA ARG A 101 -1.28 -15.37 10.46
C ARG A 101 -1.50 -14.00 9.85
N ALA A 102 -0.88 -13.70 8.70
CA ALA A 102 -1.07 -12.43 8.03
C ALA A 102 -2.53 -12.24 7.59
N GLU A 103 -3.13 -13.25 6.98
CA GLU A 103 -4.53 -13.23 6.56
C GLU A 103 -5.49 -12.93 7.73
N VAL A 104 -5.32 -13.61 8.86
CA VAL A 104 -6.19 -13.44 10.05
C VAL A 104 -6.00 -12.08 10.74
N ASN A 105 -4.86 -11.43 10.55
CA ASN A 105 -4.54 -10.14 11.17
C ASN A 105 -4.54 -8.97 10.17
N CYS A 106 -5.06 -9.17 8.95
CA CYS A 106 -5.21 -8.11 7.96
C CYS A 106 -6.05 -6.95 8.52
N ASP A 107 -5.60 -5.70 8.30
CA ASP A 107 -6.24 -4.49 8.80
C ASP A 107 -6.37 -3.42 7.70
N ASP A 108 -7.59 -3.24 7.20
CA ASP A 108 -7.90 -2.32 6.11
C ASP A 108 -7.58 -0.86 6.42
N ARG A 109 -7.47 -0.47 7.69
CA ARG A 109 -7.09 0.91 8.06
C ARG A 109 -5.74 1.29 7.49
N TYR A 110 -4.85 0.31 7.26
CA TYR A 110 -3.54 0.55 6.69
C TYR A 110 -3.57 0.87 5.20
N TRP A 111 -4.70 0.74 4.48
CA TRP A 111 -4.83 1.37 3.16
C TRP A 111 -4.80 2.90 3.25
N HIS A 112 -5.09 3.45 4.43
CA HIS A 112 -5.10 4.88 4.71
C HIS A 112 -4.19 5.18 5.91
N PRO A 113 -2.87 5.40 5.70
CA PRO A 113 -1.89 5.55 6.78
C PRO A 113 -2.27 6.60 7.84
N ARG A 114 -2.93 7.69 7.41
CA ARG A 114 -3.40 8.77 8.30
C ARG A 114 -4.55 8.36 9.23
N LEU A 115 -5.17 7.19 9.04
CA LEU A 115 -6.12 6.60 9.98
C LEU A 115 -5.42 5.75 11.06
N VAL A 116 -4.14 5.45 10.88
CA VAL A 116 -3.32 4.67 11.82
C VAL A 116 -2.50 5.62 12.69
N SER A 117 -2.85 5.68 13.98
CA SER A 117 -2.12 6.48 14.96
C SER A 117 -0.69 6.00 15.10
N GLY A 118 0.28 6.92 15.01
CA GLY A 118 1.70 6.57 15.09
C GLY A 118 2.18 5.68 13.94
N ASN A 119 1.55 5.80 12.76
CA ASN A 119 1.94 5.04 11.57
C ASN A 119 3.44 5.21 11.26
N VAL A 120 4.02 4.17 10.67
CA VAL A 120 5.46 4.09 10.34
C VAL A 120 5.94 5.17 9.36
N LEU A 121 5.02 5.89 8.72
CA LEU A 121 5.33 7.00 7.82
C LEU A 121 5.42 8.35 8.55
N ASP A 122 5.24 8.37 9.88
CA ASP A 122 5.21 9.57 10.72
C ASP A 122 4.18 10.62 10.26
N LEU A 123 3.14 10.18 9.54
CA LEU A 123 2.09 11.07 9.06
C LEU A 123 1.15 11.44 10.21
N LYS A 124 0.85 12.74 10.36
CA LYS A 124 -0.20 13.18 11.28
C LYS A 124 -1.56 12.63 10.85
N ALA A 125 -2.29 12.09 11.81
CA ALA A 125 -3.69 11.74 11.61
C ALA A 125 -4.51 13.00 11.32
N TYR A 126 -5.54 12.87 10.48
CA TYR A 126 -6.38 14.01 10.11
C TYR A 126 -7.04 14.69 11.32
N SER A 127 -7.36 13.93 12.36
CA SER A 127 -7.90 14.45 13.63
C SER A 127 -6.92 15.35 14.39
N ASP A 128 -5.63 15.18 14.14
CA ASP A 128 -4.55 15.82 14.90
C ASP A 128 -3.91 16.96 14.11
N MET A 129 -4.34 17.16 12.86
CA MET A 129 -3.94 18.28 12.02
C MET A 129 -4.68 19.55 12.46
N THR A 130 -3.95 20.66 12.53
CA THR A 130 -4.53 21.98 12.75
C THR A 130 -5.32 22.42 11.52
N LYS A 131 -6.26 23.37 11.70
CA LYS A 131 -6.98 23.97 10.57
C LYS A 131 -6.03 24.54 9.51
N ALA A 132 -4.92 25.16 9.91
CA ALA A 132 -3.94 25.70 8.96
C ALA A 132 -3.22 24.61 8.15
N GLU A 133 -2.99 23.44 8.74
CA GLU A 133 -2.42 22.27 8.03
C GLU A 133 -3.43 21.60 7.09
N LEU A 134 -4.72 21.60 7.46
CA LEU A 134 -5.80 21.12 6.58
C LEU A 134 -6.09 22.09 5.42
N ASP A 135 -5.95 23.39 5.66
CA ASP A 135 -6.16 24.46 4.66
C ASP A 135 -4.89 24.74 3.83
N ALA A 136 -3.77 24.06 4.11
CA ALA A 136 -2.53 24.21 3.34
C ALA A 136 -2.73 23.70 1.90
N PRO A 137 -2.01 24.26 0.91
CA PRO A 137 -2.00 23.71 -0.43
C PRO A 137 -1.64 22.22 -0.37
N ILE A 138 -2.51 21.37 -0.90
CA ILE A 138 -2.26 19.93 -1.00
C ILE A 138 -1.05 19.75 -1.93
N ASP A 139 -0.08 18.93 -1.52
CA ASP A 139 1.04 18.56 -2.37
C ASP A 139 0.49 17.96 -3.69
N GLU A 140 1.11 18.29 -4.83
CA GLU A 140 0.71 17.70 -6.12
C GLU A 140 0.80 16.18 -6.08
N ASP A 141 1.76 15.62 -5.32
CA ASP A 141 1.90 14.18 -5.11
C ASP A 141 0.82 13.62 -4.17
N GLU A 142 0.26 14.41 -3.25
CA GLU A 142 -0.87 14.03 -2.39
C GLU A 142 -2.23 14.25 -3.07
N THR A 143 -2.29 15.09 -4.10
CA THR A 143 -3.50 15.40 -4.85
C THR A 143 -4.11 14.11 -5.41
N ASP A 144 -5.39 13.88 -5.16
CA ASP A 144 -6.14 12.79 -5.75
C ASP A 144 -6.64 13.20 -7.15
N PRO A 145 -5.96 12.79 -8.25
CA PRO A 145 -6.37 13.17 -9.60
C PRO A 145 -7.69 12.48 -9.99
N TRP A 146 -8.14 11.50 -9.20
CA TRP A 146 -9.36 10.76 -9.43
C TRP A 146 -10.56 11.34 -8.67
N SER A 147 -10.37 12.40 -7.90
CA SER A 147 -11.45 13.15 -7.21
C SER A 147 -12.54 13.70 -8.15
N GLN A 148 -12.19 13.93 -9.42
CA GLN A 148 -13.12 14.37 -10.48
C GLN A 148 -14.04 13.26 -11.00
N PHE A 149 -13.71 11.99 -10.77
CA PHE A 149 -14.59 10.88 -11.08
C PHE A 149 -15.61 10.79 -9.94
N HIS A 150 -16.69 11.56 -10.07
CA HIS A 150 -17.91 11.25 -9.34
C HIS A 150 -18.49 9.97 -9.95
N ASP A 151 -18.80 9.02 -9.08
CA ASP A 151 -19.46 7.76 -9.44
C ASP A 151 -20.71 8.08 -10.28
N ASN A 152 -20.65 7.78 -11.58
CA ASN A 152 -21.86 7.56 -12.34
C ASN A 152 -22.14 6.07 -12.21
N ASP A 153 -23.25 5.78 -11.50
CA ASP A 153 -23.88 4.47 -11.29
C ASP A 153 -23.76 3.49 -12.47
#